data_AF-A0A434TCN2-F1
#
_entry.id   AF-A0A434TCN2-F1
#
_cell.length_a   1.000
_cell.length_b   1.000
_cell.length_c   1.000
_cell.angle_alpha   90.00
_cell.angle_beta   90.00
_cell.angle_gamma   90.00
#
_symmetry.space_group_name_H-M   'P 1'
#
loop_
_entity.id
_entity.type
_entity.pdbx_description
1 polymer ?
#
loop_
_entity_poly.entity_id
_entity_poly.type
_entity_poly.pdbx_seq_one_letter_code
_entity_poly.pdbx_strand_id
1 'polypeptide(L)'
;MSDQELQHIITKSRDAKHGGFGVLSTSEKLAAALVLNRPDWLAEMNYTLAEAIERVGPVWLTLIPKAARELEYEDERAAGKA
;
A
#
# COMPACT_ATOMS: atom_id res chain seq x y z
N MET A 1 9.71 6.16 15.12
CA MET A 1 8.30 5.78 14.88
C MET A 1 8.04 5.60 13.38
N SER A 2 8.33 6.59 12.54
CA SER A 2 8.07 6.56 11.10
C SER A 2 8.71 5.39 10.33
N ASP A 3 9.89 4.92 10.73
CA ASP A 3 10.55 3.79 10.04
C ASP A 3 9.85 2.44 10.29
N GLN A 4 9.29 2.22 11.48
CA GLN A 4 8.52 1.01 11.77
C GLN A 4 7.19 1.00 11.00
N GLU A 5 6.52 2.16 10.93
CA GLU A 5 5.29 2.32 10.15
C GLU A 5 5.54 2.16 8.65
N LEU A 6 6.66 2.68 8.15
CA LEU A 6 7.08 2.52 6.77
C LEU A 6 7.35 1.03 6.43
N GLN A 7 8.08 0.32 7.28
CA GLN A 7 8.31 -1.11 7.08
C GLN A 7 7.01 -1.92 7.16
N HIS A 8 6.09 -1.52 8.03
CA HIS A 8 4.78 -2.16 8.14
C HIS A 8 3.97 -1.97 6.85
N ILE A 9 3.81 -0.74 6.34
CA ILE A 9 3.05 -0.49 5.11
C ILE A 9 3.68 -1.17 3.88
N ILE A 10 5.02 -1.22 3.79
CA ILE A 10 5.72 -1.95 2.71
C ILE A 10 5.40 -3.44 2.81
N THR A 11 5.53 -4.04 4.00
CA THR A 11 5.28 -5.47 4.21
C THR A 11 3.85 -5.84 3.85
N LYS A 12 2.85 -5.08 4.34
CA LYS A 12 1.43 -5.34 4.03
C LYS A 12 1.09 -5.15 2.56
N SER A 13 1.69 -4.16 1.91
CA SER A 13 1.50 -3.92 0.48
C SER A 13 2.13 -5.04 -0.35
N ARG A 14 3.31 -5.52 0.02
CA ARG A 14 3.96 -6.68 -0.61
C ARG A 14 3.11 -7.95 -0.45
N ASP A 15 2.64 -8.22 0.76
CA ASP A 15 1.75 -9.37 1.03
C ASP A 15 0.48 -9.30 0.18
N ALA A 16 -0.17 -8.12 0.11
CA ALA A 16 -1.34 -7.89 -0.71
C ALA A 16 -1.09 -8.20 -2.20
N LYS A 17 0.05 -7.73 -2.73
CA LYS A 17 0.47 -7.98 -4.11
C LYS A 17 0.60 -9.48 -4.43
N HIS A 18 1.01 -10.29 -3.46
CA HIS A 18 1.16 -11.74 -3.61
C HIS A 18 -0.09 -12.56 -3.21
N GLY A 19 -1.26 -11.91 -3.07
CA GLY A 19 -2.53 -12.59 -2.77
C GLY A 19 -2.97 -12.54 -1.31
N GLY A 20 -2.21 -11.90 -0.43
CA GLY A 20 -2.53 -11.70 0.99
C GLY A 20 -3.56 -10.60 1.27
N PHE A 21 -4.20 -10.03 0.25
CA PHE A 21 -5.09 -8.87 0.42
C PHE A 21 -6.28 -9.15 1.36
N GLY A 22 -6.86 -10.36 1.31
CA GLY A 22 -8.07 -10.72 2.07
C GLY A 22 -7.91 -10.65 3.59
N VAL A 23 -6.72 -10.96 4.11
CA VAL A 23 -6.44 -11.05 5.57
C VAL A 23 -6.05 -9.71 6.21
N LEU A 24 -5.90 -8.66 5.41
CA LEU A 24 -5.58 -7.32 5.89
C LEU A 24 -6.76 -6.67 6.60
N SER A 25 -6.47 -5.83 7.59
CA SER A 25 -7.46 -4.91 8.15
C SER A 25 -7.92 -3.91 7.09
N THR A 26 -9.08 -3.26 7.29
CA THR A 26 -9.61 -2.29 6.31
C THR A 26 -8.61 -1.17 6.01
N SER A 27 -7.97 -0.58 7.04
CA SER A 27 -6.98 0.48 6.84
C SER A 27 -5.73 -0.02 6.09
N GLU A 28 -5.29 -1.25 6.34
CA GLU A 28 -4.18 -1.86 5.59
C GLU A 28 -4.55 -2.15 4.14
N LYS A 29 -5.77 -2.60 3.86
CA LYS A 29 -6.27 -2.78 2.49
C LYS A 29 -6.27 -1.48 1.71
N LEU A 30 -6.78 -0.41 2.32
CA LEU A 30 -6.81 0.92 1.72
C LEU A 30 -5.38 1.44 1.49
N ALA A 31 -4.49 1.28 2.45
CA ALA A 31 -3.09 1.66 2.32
C ALA A 31 -2.38 0.88 1.20
N ALA A 32 -2.55 -0.44 1.14
CA ALA A 32 -1.99 -1.28 0.09
C ALA A 32 -2.53 -0.91 -1.30
N ALA A 33 -3.83 -0.63 -1.40
CA ALA A 33 -4.43 -0.16 -2.65
C ALA A 33 -3.85 1.18 -3.11
N LEU A 34 -3.60 2.12 -2.21
CA LEU A 34 -2.96 3.40 -2.54
C LEU A 34 -1.48 3.24 -2.91
N VAL A 35 -0.73 2.43 -2.16
CA VAL A 35 0.71 2.17 -2.42
C VAL A 35 0.92 1.47 -3.76
N LEU A 36 0.09 0.48 -4.08
CA LEU A 36 0.18 -0.28 -5.33
C LEU A 36 -0.56 0.41 -6.50
N ASN A 37 -1.11 1.60 -6.28
CA ASN A 37 -1.91 2.35 -7.26
C ASN A 37 -3.02 1.49 -7.90
N ARG A 38 -3.81 0.81 -7.05
CA ARG A 38 -4.95 -0.06 -7.42
C ARG A 38 -6.29 0.59 -7.07
N PRO A 39 -6.78 1.56 -7.88
CA PRO A 39 -8.09 2.18 -7.64
C PRO A 39 -9.25 1.19 -7.79
N ASP A 40 -9.05 0.12 -8.55
CA ASP A 40 -9.99 -0.99 -8.69
C ASP A 40 -10.21 -1.73 -7.36
N TRP A 41 -9.16 -1.91 -6.54
CA TRP A 41 -9.32 -2.50 -5.20
C TRP A 41 -10.13 -1.61 -4.25
N LEU A 42 -10.00 -0.28 -4.37
CA LEU A 42 -10.85 0.65 -3.62
C LEU A 42 -12.31 0.48 -4.03
N ALA A 43 -12.57 0.38 -5.33
CA ALA A 43 -13.91 0.17 -5.88
C ALA A 43 -14.53 -1.17 -5.45
N GLU A 44 -13.74 -2.26 -5.43
CA GLU A 44 -14.19 -3.58 -4.94
C GLU A 44 -14.62 -3.55 -3.46
N MET A 45 -13.96 -2.72 -2.66
CA MET A 45 -14.33 -2.50 -1.25
C MET A 45 -15.43 -1.46 -1.07
N ASN A 46 -15.92 -0.87 -2.17
CA ASN A 46 -16.92 0.20 -2.19
C ASN A 46 -16.45 1.48 -1.46
N TYR A 47 -15.16 1.83 -1.61
CA TYR A 47 -14.56 3.06 -1.11
C TYR A 47 -14.19 4.00 -2.25
N THR A 48 -14.42 5.29 -2.04
CA THR A 48 -13.84 6.36 -2.86
C THR A 48 -12.39 6.64 -2.46
N LEU A 49 -11.66 7.33 -3.33
CA LEU A 49 -10.31 7.81 -3.02
C LEU A 49 -10.30 8.75 -1.80
N ALA A 50 -11.29 9.62 -1.68
CA ALA A 50 -11.38 10.57 -0.56
C ALA A 50 -11.57 9.85 0.78
N GLU A 51 -12.48 8.86 0.84
CA GLU A 51 -12.70 8.05 2.05
C GLU A 51 -11.46 7.20 2.38
N ALA A 52 -10.77 6.68 1.37
CA ALA A 52 -9.52 5.95 1.58
C ALA A 52 -8.44 6.83 2.23
N ILE A 53 -8.28 8.06 1.74
CA ILE A 53 -7.34 9.05 2.29
C ILE A 53 -7.69 9.38 3.75
N GLU A 54 -8.96 9.66 4.03
CA GLU A 54 -9.42 9.95 5.39
C GLU A 54 -9.17 8.77 6.34
N ARG A 55 -9.45 7.55 5.88
CA ARG A 55 -9.39 6.33 6.70
C ARG A 55 -7.98 5.83 6.98
N VAL A 56 -7.06 5.99 6.03
CA VAL A 56 -5.64 5.65 6.21
C VAL A 56 -4.97 6.64 7.19
N GLY A 57 -5.44 7.89 7.20
CA GLY A 57 -4.98 8.91 8.12
C GLY A 57 -3.61 9.51 7.75
N PRO A 58 -3.25 10.65 8.35
CA PRO A 58 -2.18 11.52 7.87
C PRO A 58 -0.80 10.86 7.96
N VAL A 59 -0.53 10.09 9.02
CA VAL A 59 0.79 9.46 9.22
C VAL A 59 1.12 8.51 8.08
N TRP A 60 0.25 7.54 7.82
CA TRP A 60 0.48 6.58 6.75
C TRP A 60 0.41 7.23 5.37
N LEU A 61 -0.49 8.21 5.18
CA LEU A 61 -0.59 8.94 3.91
C LEU A 61 0.75 9.57 3.49
N THR A 62 1.50 10.13 4.45
CA THR A 62 2.84 10.69 4.16
C THR A 62 3.88 9.65 3.75
N LEU A 63 3.68 8.38 4.11
CA LEU A 63 4.61 7.28 3.83
C LEU A 63 4.31 6.57 2.51
N ILE A 64 3.08 6.67 1.98
CA ILE A 64 2.65 6.02 0.74
C ILE A 64 3.62 6.25 -0.42
N PRO A 65 4.05 7.51 -0.73
CA PRO A 65 4.93 7.74 -1.88
C PRO A 65 6.30 7.07 -1.72
N LYS A 66 6.80 6.96 -0.49
CA LYS A 66 8.08 6.28 -0.21
C LYS A 66 7.91 4.77 -0.34
N ALA A 67 6.87 4.20 0.26
CA ALA A 67 6.57 2.78 0.16
C ALA A 67 6.35 2.31 -1.29
N ALA A 68 5.65 3.11 -2.10
CA ALA A 68 5.42 2.80 -3.51
C ALA A 68 6.74 2.69 -4.30
N ARG A 69 7.66 3.64 -4.11
CA ARG A 69 8.98 3.62 -4.76
C ARG A 69 9.81 2.42 -4.32
N GLU A 70 9.83 2.10 -3.03
CA GLU A 70 10.59 0.93 -2.53
C GLU A 70 10.12 -0.37 -3.19
N LEU A 71 8.80 -0.55 -3.33
CA LEU A 71 8.25 -1.73 -4.00
C LEU A 71 8.52 -1.75 -5.52
N GLU A 72 8.48 -0.58 -6.18
CA GLU A 72 8.86 -0.46 -7.58
C GLU A 72 10.34 -0.83 -7.79
N TYR A 73 11.25 -0.33 -6.95
CA TYR A 73 12.66 -0.70 -6.98
C TYR A 73 12.89 -2.20 -6.71
N GLU A 74 12.13 -2.80 -5.79
CA GLU A 74 12.16 -4.25 -5.55
C GLU A 74 11.78 -5.03 -6.81
N ASP A 75 10.73 -4.59 -7.51
CA ASP A 75 10.26 -5.21 -8.74
C ASP A 75 11.26 -5.07 -9.89
N GLU A 76 11.86 -3.89 -10.05
CA GLU A 76 12.90 -3.63 -11.04
C GLU A 76 14.13 -4.51 -10.82
N ARG A 77 14.57 -4.64 -9.55
CA ARG A 77 15.63 -5.58 -9.17
C ARG A 77 15.28 -7.01 -9.47
N ALA A 78 14.06 -7.44 -9.11
CA ALA A 78 13.61 -8.81 -9.37
C ALA A 78 13.52 -9.10 -10.88
N ALA A 79 13.21 -8.09 -11.70
CA ALA A 79 13.19 -8.17 -13.16
C ALA A 79 14.58 -8.09 -13.82
N GLY A 80 15.66 -7.91 -13.05
CA GLY A 80 17.02 -7.76 -13.58
C GLY A 80 17.26 -6.45 -14.33
N LYS A 81 16.49 -5.40 -14.03
CA LYS A 81 16.55 -4.08 -14.68
C LYS A 81 17.28 -3.01 -13.85
N ALA A 82 17.86 -3.42 -12.72
CA ALA A 82 18.54 -2.54 -11.76
C ALA A 82 20.04 -2.42 -12.02
#